data_AF-A0A6G9QL37-F1
#
_entry.id   AF-A0A6G9QL37-F1
#
_cell.length_a   1.000
_cell.length_b   1.000
_cell.length_c   1.000
_cell.angle_alpha   90.00
_cell.angle_beta   90.00
_cell.angle_gamma   90.00
#
_symmetry.space_group_name_H-M   'P 1'
#
loop_
_entity.id
_entity.type
_entity.pdbx_description
1 polymer ?
#
loop_
_entity_poly.entity_id
_entity_poly.type
_entity_poly.pdbx_seq_one_letter_code
_entity_poly.pdbx_strand_id
1 'polypeptide(L)'
;MKNDLELERVLNAFDEFEFEKKTTSDLKNARNKQQMAAYIESLDYSVRRLKLLQETINEIVDAKQSDLLKQEKIQTYKTKIINLAREYGTSYQEVLNVMARLRK
;
A
#
# COMPACT_ATOMS: atom_id res chain seq x y z
N MET A 1 -30.96 39.08 17.79
CA MET A 1 -29.54 39.43 18.06
C MET A 1 -28.78 38.39 18.89
N LYS A 2 -29.19 37.99 20.10
CA LYS A 2 -28.46 36.91 20.84
C LYS A 2 -28.65 35.52 20.22
N ASN A 3 -29.87 35.19 19.79
CA ASN A 3 -30.19 33.88 19.21
C ASN A 3 -29.60 33.68 17.80
N ASP A 4 -29.46 34.74 17.01
CA ASP A 4 -28.89 34.65 15.65
C ASP A 4 -27.39 34.33 15.70
N LEU A 5 -26.67 34.93 16.66
CA LEU A 5 -25.25 34.67 16.92
C LEU A 5 -24.99 33.25 17.45
N GLU A 6 -25.94 32.66 18.19
CA GLU A 6 -25.86 31.25 18.60
C GLU A 6 -26.18 30.31 17.45
N LEU A 7 -27.18 30.64 16.63
CA LEU A 7 -27.54 29.82 15.47
C LEU A 7 -26.41 29.77 14.44
N GLU A 8 -25.79 30.92 14.14
CA GLU A 8 -24.66 31.02 13.22
C GLU A 8 -23.42 30.29 13.74
N ARG A 9 -23.18 30.32 15.06
CA ARG A 9 -22.12 29.51 15.70
C ARG A 9 -22.41 28.01 15.63
N VAL A 10 -23.65 27.60 15.83
CA VAL A 10 -24.07 26.20 15.74
C VAL A 10 -23.97 25.70 14.29
N LEU A 11 -24.37 26.52 13.32
CA LEU A 11 -24.24 26.21 11.90
C LEU A 11 -22.77 26.12 11.46
N ASN A 12 -21.94 27.07 11.87
CA ASN A 12 -20.49 27.02 11.58
C ASN A 12 -19.81 25.82 12.23
N ALA A 13 -20.19 25.44 13.46
CA ALA A 13 -19.67 24.25 14.11
C ALA A 13 -20.13 22.95 13.42
N PHE A 14 -21.36 22.93 12.88
CA PHE A 14 -21.86 21.82 12.08
C PHE A 14 -21.13 21.71 10.73
N ASP A 15 -20.87 22.83 10.07
CA ASP A 15 -20.14 22.88 8.81
C ASP A 15 -18.66 22.50 8.99
N GLU A 16 -18.01 22.96 10.07
CA GLU A 16 -16.66 22.53 10.44
C GLU A 16 -16.60 21.03 10.74
N PHE A 17 -17.59 20.48 11.45
CA PHE A 17 -17.67 19.06 11.76
C PHE A 17 -17.98 18.20 10.52
N GLU A 18 -18.85 18.67 9.62
CA GLU A 18 -19.08 18.03 8.33
C GLU A 18 -17.83 18.09 7.44
N PHE A 19 -17.09 19.20 7.48
CA PHE A 19 -15.86 19.36 6.71
C PHE A 19 -14.73 18.47 7.23
N GLU A 20 -14.56 18.36 8.55
CA GLU A 20 -13.64 17.41 9.17
C GLU A 20 -14.01 15.97 8.82
N LYS A 21 -15.30 15.58 8.90
CA LYS A 21 -15.77 14.26 8.47
C LYS A 21 -15.49 13.97 7.00
N LYS A 22 -15.71 14.95 6.11
CA LYS A 22 -15.47 14.81 4.67
C LYS A 22 -13.97 14.69 4.34
N THR A 23 -13.10 15.39 5.07
CA THR A 23 -11.65 15.41 4.81
C THR A 23 -10.86 14.30 5.52
N THR A 24 -11.36 13.75 6.63
CA THR A 24 -10.76 12.59 7.34
C THR A 24 -11.26 11.23 6.86
N SER A 25 -12.27 11.17 5.98
CA SER A 25 -12.82 9.91 5.46
C SER A 25 -12.07 9.34 4.24
N ASP A 26 -10.87 9.81 3.91
CA ASP A 26 -10.11 9.20 2.81
C ASP A 26 -9.05 8.24 3.35
N LEU A 27 -9.25 6.93 3.11
CA LEU A 27 -8.28 5.87 3.43
C LEU A 27 -6.89 6.18 2.84
N LYS A 28 -6.84 6.94 1.73
CA LYS A 28 -5.60 7.39 1.07
C LYS A 28 -4.70 8.23 1.99
N ASN A 29 -5.29 8.98 2.92
CA ASN A 29 -4.56 9.87 3.83
C ASN A 29 -4.26 9.22 5.20
N ALA A 30 -4.81 8.03 5.47
CA ALA A 30 -4.60 7.31 6.71
C ALA A 30 -3.18 6.74 6.78
N ARG A 31 -2.37 7.24 7.72
CA ARG A 31 -0.95 6.85 7.89
C ARG A 31 -0.72 5.94 9.09
N ASN A 32 -1.70 5.80 9.97
CA ASN A 32 -1.59 4.99 11.18
C ASN A 32 -2.86 4.15 11.41
N LYS A 33 -2.74 3.16 12.31
CA LYS A 33 -3.81 2.21 12.62
C LYS A 33 -5.09 2.89 13.13
N GLN A 34 -4.96 3.95 13.93
CA GLN A 34 -6.12 4.66 14.49
C GLN A 34 -6.93 5.35 13.40
N GLN A 35 -6.26 6.01 12.44
CA GLN A 35 -6.91 6.64 11.29
C GLN A 35 -7.56 5.61 10.36
N MET A 36 -6.88 4.47 10.12
CA MET A 36 -7.45 3.38 9.32
C MET A 36 -8.68 2.75 10.00
N ALA A 37 -8.63 2.53 11.32
CA ALA A 37 -9.74 1.99 12.09
C ALA A 37 -10.94 2.94 12.08
N ALA A 38 -10.72 4.24 12.35
CA ALA A 38 -11.78 5.25 12.33
C ALA A 38 -12.50 5.31 10.97
N TYR A 39 -11.76 5.16 9.87
CA TYR A 39 -12.38 5.06 8.55
C TYR A 39 -13.17 3.76 8.35
N ILE A 40 -12.60 2.61 8.71
CA ILE A 40 -13.31 1.32 8.55
C ILE A 40 -14.58 1.28 9.41
N GLU A 41 -14.54 1.87 10.61
CA GLU A 41 -15.70 2.02 11.49
C GLU A 41 -16.75 2.97 10.90
N SER A 42 -16.34 4.04 10.21
CA SER A 42 -17.28 4.97 9.56
C SER A 42 -18.02 4.36 8.36
N LEU A 43 -17.54 3.24 7.81
CA LEU A 43 -18.22 2.51 6.74
C LEU A 43 -19.49 1.77 7.22
N ASP A 44 -19.68 1.60 8.54
CA ASP A 44 -20.83 0.91 9.16
C ASP A 44 -21.14 -0.47 8.53
N TYR A 45 -20.08 -1.24 8.27
CA TYR A 45 -20.18 -2.55 7.63
C TYR A 45 -20.58 -3.62 8.63
N SER A 46 -21.53 -4.48 8.22
CA SER A 46 -21.80 -5.73 8.93
C SER A 46 -20.53 -6.58 9.09
N VAL A 47 -20.46 -7.38 10.15
CA VAL A 47 -19.35 -8.30 10.41
C VAL A 47 -19.03 -9.18 9.20
N ARG A 48 -20.05 -9.62 8.44
CA ARG A 48 -19.86 -10.40 7.21
C ARG A 48 -19.07 -9.63 6.14
N ARG A 49 -19.38 -8.34 5.94
CA ARG A 49 -18.66 -7.48 4.99
C ARG A 49 -17.24 -7.17 5.47
N LEU A 50 -17.04 -6.99 6.77
CA LEU A 50 -15.69 -6.80 7.35
C LEU A 50 -14.80 -8.04 7.14
N LYS A 51 -15.35 -9.25 7.26
CA LYS A 51 -14.61 -10.48 6.95
C LYS A 51 -14.20 -10.56 5.48
N LEU A 52 -15.10 -10.25 4.56
CA LEU A 52 -14.80 -10.21 3.13
C LEU A 52 -13.72 -9.16 2.80
N LEU A 53 -13.80 -7.99 3.43
CA LEU A 53 -12.79 -6.95 3.30
C LEU A 53 -11.42 -7.44 3.81
N GLN A 54 -11.40 -8.11 4.97
CA GLN A 54 -10.18 -8.69 5.52
C GLN A 54 -9.54 -9.71 4.58
N GLU A 55 -10.33 -10.65 4.05
CA GLU A 55 -9.88 -11.66 3.08
C GLU A 55 -9.27 -10.99 1.84
N THR A 56 -9.97 -10.01 1.27
CA THR A 56 -9.52 -9.28 0.08
C THR A 56 -8.21 -8.51 0.34
N ILE A 57 -8.09 -7.84 1.50
CA ILE A 57 -6.87 -7.13 1.88
C ILE A 57 -5.70 -8.10 2.03
N ASN A 58 -5.92 -9.26 2.67
CA ASN A 58 -4.88 -10.27 2.85
C ASN A 58 -4.36 -10.78 1.51
N GLU A 59 -5.25 -11.12 0.57
CA GLU A 59 -4.85 -11.57 -0.78
C GLU A 59 -4.00 -10.52 -1.51
N ILE A 60 -4.37 -9.24 -1.42
CA ILE A 60 -3.60 -8.14 -2.03
C ILE A 60 -2.24 -7.99 -1.36
N VAL A 61 -2.17 -8.10 -0.04
CA VAL A 61 -0.91 -8.01 0.71
C VAL A 61 0.03 -9.15 0.32
N ASP A 62 -0.47 -10.38 0.27
CA ASP A 62 0.31 -11.56 -0.09
C ASP A 62 0.85 -11.46 -1.53
N ALA A 63 0.03 -11.01 -2.48
CA ALA A 63 0.46 -10.77 -3.85
C ALA A 63 1.59 -9.73 -3.92
N LYS A 64 1.44 -8.60 -3.22
CA LYS A 64 2.46 -7.54 -3.16
C LYS A 64 3.76 -8.03 -2.54
N GLN A 65 3.69 -8.79 -1.44
CA GLN A 65 4.87 -9.36 -0.78
C GLN A 65 5.61 -10.34 -1.70
N SER A 66 4.87 -11.23 -2.37
CA SER A 66 5.45 -12.13 -3.36
C SER A 66 6.19 -11.37 -4.46
N ASP A 67 5.61 -10.28 -4.97
CA ASP A 67 6.24 -9.49 -6.02
C ASP A 67 7.48 -8.72 -5.54
N LEU A 68 7.48 -8.22 -4.30
CA LEU A 68 8.67 -7.66 -3.68
C LEU A 68 9.80 -8.70 -3.58
N LEU A 69 9.49 -9.92 -3.11
CA LEU A 69 10.48 -11.00 -3.03
C LEU A 69 11.02 -11.38 -4.43
N LYS A 70 10.19 -11.39 -5.47
CA LYS A 70 10.64 -11.61 -6.85
C LYS A 70 11.59 -10.51 -7.30
N GLN A 71 11.27 -9.23 -7.04
CA GLN A 71 12.12 -8.10 -7.39
C GLN A 71 13.48 -8.16 -6.69
N GLU A 72 13.49 -8.47 -5.39
CA GLU A 72 14.71 -8.65 -4.60
C GLU A 72 15.59 -9.78 -5.14
N LYS A 73 14.99 -10.93 -5.46
CA LYS A 73 15.70 -12.06 -6.08
C LYS A 73 16.29 -11.68 -7.43
N ILE A 74 15.51 -11.02 -8.30
CA ILE A 74 16.00 -10.55 -9.60
C ILE A 74 17.18 -9.61 -9.41
N GLN A 75 17.10 -8.65 -8.48
CA GLN A 75 18.19 -7.72 -8.22
C GLN A 75 19.44 -8.44 -7.70
N THR A 76 19.26 -9.40 -6.80
CA THR A 76 20.34 -10.25 -6.30
C THR A 76 21.03 -11.03 -7.43
N TYR A 77 20.24 -11.65 -8.32
CA TYR A 77 20.79 -12.38 -9.47
C TYR A 77 21.53 -11.45 -10.43
N LYS A 78 20.98 -10.27 -10.73
CA LYS A 78 21.67 -9.27 -11.55
C LYS A 78 23.03 -8.92 -10.97
N THR A 79 23.10 -8.62 -9.68
CA THR A 79 24.37 -8.32 -8.99
C THR A 79 25.35 -9.49 -9.08
N LYS A 80 24.89 -10.73 -8.87
CA LYS A 80 25.74 -11.92 -8.99
C LYS A 80 26.29 -12.10 -10.40
N ILE A 81 25.47 -11.93 -11.43
CA ILE A 81 25.90 -12.05 -12.83
C ILE A 81 26.89 -10.95 -13.19
N ILE A 82 26.67 -9.71 -12.74
CA ILE A 82 27.61 -8.60 -12.95
C ILE A 82 28.97 -8.91 -12.31
N ASN A 83 28.96 -9.42 -11.07
CA ASN A 83 30.20 -9.79 -10.39
C ASN A 83 30.93 -10.92 -11.12
N LEU A 84 30.19 -11.93 -11.59
CA LEU A 84 30.76 -13.04 -12.36
C LEU A 84 31.36 -12.55 -13.70
N ALA A 85 30.63 -11.68 -14.40
CA ALA A 85 31.08 -11.06 -15.65
C ALA A 85 32.42 -10.32 -15.43
N ARG A 86 32.54 -9.56 -14.33
CA ARG A 86 33.79 -8.89 -13.94
C ARG A 86 34.92 -9.87 -13.62
N GLU A 87 34.63 -10.93 -12.87
CA GLU A 87 35.62 -11.94 -12.46
C GLU A 87 36.24 -12.64 -13.67
N TYR A 88 35.43 -12.99 -14.66
CA TYR A 88 35.88 -13.70 -15.86
C TYR A 88 36.24 -12.77 -17.03
N GLY A 89 36.15 -11.45 -16.85
CA GLY A 89 36.40 -10.48 -17.92
C GLY A 89 35.46 -10.63 -19.12
N THR A 90 34.25 -11.12 -18.90
CA THR A 90 33.22 -11.36 -19.93
C THR A 90 32.06 -10.39 -19.79
N SER A 91 31.20 -10.33 -20.80
CA SER A 91 29.97 -9.54 -20.73
C SER A 91 28.86 -10.24 -19.96
N TYR A 92 27.93 -9.46 -19.41
CA TYR A 92 26.73 -9.96 -18.74
C TYR A 92 25.95 -10.99 -19.60
N GLN A 93 25.87 -10.74 -20.91
CA GLN A 93 25.14 -11.60 -21.84
C GLN A 93 25.86 -12.93 -22.10
N GLU A 94 27.20 -12.92 -22.14
CA GLU A 94 27.99 -14.14 -22.30
C GLU A 94 27.84 -15.06 -21.09
N VAL A 95 27.87 -14.49 -19.88
CA VAL A 95 27.62 -15.25 -18.64
C VAL A 95 26.26 -15.93 -18.68
N LEU A 96 25.20 -15.21 -19.08
CA LEU A 96 23.86 -15.79 -19.23
C LEU A 96 23.81 -16.91 -20.28
N ASN A 97 24.47 -16.71 -21.42
CA ASN A 97 24.51 -17.69 -22.50
C ASN A 97 25.23 -18.98 -22.06
N VAL A 98 26.33 -18.86 -21.31
CA VAL A 98 27.05 -20.01 -20.74
C VAL A 98 26.17 -20.74 -19.73
N MET A 99 25.55 -20.02 -18.78
CA MET A 99 24.63 -20.63 -17.81
C MET A 99 23.45 -21.35 -18.49
N ALA A 100 22.89 -20.77 -19.55
CA ALA A 100 21.78 -21.37 -20.30
C ALA A 100 22.19 -22.63 -21.06
N ARG A 101 23.43 -22.68 -21.58
CA ARG A 101 23.99 -23.87 -22.25
C ARG A 101 24.25 -25.02 -21.27
N LEU A 102 24.71 -24.72 -20.05
CA LEU A 102 24.99 -25.71 -19.01
C LEU A 102 23.73 -26.32 -18.35
N ARG A 103 22.55 -25.71 -18.55
CA ARG A 103 21.27 -26.21 -18.01
C ARG A 103 20.61 -27.27 -18.92
N LYS A 104 21.17 -27.53 -20.10
CA LYS A 104 20.78 -28.64 -20.97
C LYS A 104 21.64 -29.86 -20.66
#